data_AF-A0AAD9NVQ5-F1
#
_entry.id   AF-A0AAD9NVQ5-F1
#
_cell.length_a   1.000
_cell.length_b   1.000
_cell.length_c   1.000
_cell.angle_alpha   90.00
_cell.angle_beta   90.00
_cell.angle_gamma   90.00
#
_symmetry.space_group_name_H-M   'P 1'
#
loop_
_entity.id
_entity.type
_entity.pdbx_description
1 polymer ?
#
loop_
_entity_poly.entity_id
_entity_poly.type
_entity_poly.pdbx_seq_one_letter_code
_entity_poly.pdbx_strand_id
1 'polypeptide(L)'
;MCEVWDRCKELDTYEAIVVGIASRIEGTAFYEYHKALAALILQHNIKLDWGVRDNGLVCTLFVGQTAKVCSLCGSVAHLSGFCPMLANANGTPVHRWGKRVSKMNKLLKH
;
A
#
# COMPACT_ATOMS: atom_id res chain seq x y z
N MET A 1 21.66 22.81 9.13
CA MET A 1 20.59 22.37 8.19
C MET A 1 20.75 20.88 7.89
N CYS A 2 20.50 20.00 8.87
CA CYS A 2 20.46 18.54 8.67
C CYS A 2 19.28 17.87 9.41
N GLU A 3 18.58 18.59 10.28
CA GLU A 3 17.49 18.03 11.10
C GLU A 3 16.20 17.76 10.30
N VAL A 4 16.05 18.36 9.11
CA VAL A 4 14.88 18.19 8.25
C VAL A 4 15.00 16.94 7.35
N TRP A 5 16.22 16.60 6.91
CA TRP A 5 16.44 15.49 5.98
C TRP A 5 16.37 14.10 6.61
N ASP A 6 16.63 13.98 7.91
CA ASP A 6 16.57 12.68 8.59
C ASP A 6 15.12 12.20 8.74
N ARG A 7 14.18 13.13 8.94
CA ARG A 7 12.75 12.81 8.98
C ARG A 7 12.16 12.43 7.63
N CYS A 8 12.78 12.81 6.51
CA CYS A 8 12.32 12.38 5.18
C CYS A 8 12.33 10.85 5.07
N LYS A 9 13.42 10.20 5.50
CA LYS A 9 13.52 8.73 5.47
C LYS A 9 12.52 8.05 6.40
N GLU A 10 12.31 8.64 7.56
CA GLU A 10 11.32 8.19 8.53
C GLU A 10 9.90 8.25 7.93
N LEU A 11 9.56 9.37 7.29
CA LEU A 11 8.29 9.59 6.61
C LEU A 11 8.11 8.68 5.38
N ASP A 12 9.15 8.46 4.59
CA ASP A 12 9.12 7.52 3.46
C ASP A 12 8.85 6.08 3.94
N THR A 13 9.47 5.71 5.06
CA THR A 13 9.25 4.40 5.69
C THR A 13 7.84 4.28 6.24
N TYR A 14 7.34 5.34 6.88
CA TYR A 14 5.96 5.41 7.35
C TYR A 14 4.95 5.27 6.19
N GLU A 15 5.18 5.98 5.07
CA GLU A 15 4.34 5.88 3.87
C GLU A 15 4.31 4.44 3.36
N ALA A 16 5.46 3.77 3.28
CA ALA A 16 5.54 2.37 2.88
C ALA A 16 4.74 1.44 3.82
N ILE A 17 4.73 1.73 5.13
CA ILE A 17 3.92 0.98 6.11
C ILE A 17 2.43 1.20 5.86
N VAL A 18 1.99 2.44 5.69
CA VAL A 18 0.57 2.81 5.46
C VAL A 18 0.05 2.19 4.17
N VAL A 19 0.82 2.28 3.08
CA VAL A 19 0.52 1.63 1.80
C VAL A 19 0.45 0.11 1.96
N GLY A 20 1.36 -0.47 2.74
CA GLY A 20 1.35 -1.89 3.09
C GLY A 20 0.06 -2.32 3.79
N ILE A 21 -0.41 -1.55 4.79
CA ILE A 21 -1.66 -1.81 5.49
C ILE A 21 -2.85 -1.68 4.55
N ALA A 22 -2.93 -0.58 3.78
CA ALA A 22 -4.03 -0.33 2.83
C ALA A 22 -4.10 -1.37 1.70
N SER A 23 -2.96 -1.93 1.29
CA SER A 23 -2.92 -2.97 0.25
C SER A 23 -3.44 -4.33 0.73
N ARG A 24 -3.32 -4.60 2.04
CA ARG A 24 -3.64 -5.90 2.65
C ARG A 24 -5.02 -5.94 3.26
N ILE A 25 -5.50 -4.82 3.76
CA ILE A 25 -6.76 -4.73 4.52
C ILE A 25 -7.66 -3.73 3.80
N GLU A 26 -8.88 -4.15 3.49
CA GLU A 26 -9.81 -3.31 2.74
C GLU A 26 -10.38 -2.18 3.61
N GLY A 27 -10.80 -1.09 2.97
CA GLY A 27 -11.44 0.04 3.65
C GLY A 27 -10.45 1.02 4.28
N THR A 28 -10.79 1.51 5.47
CA THR A 28 -10.10 2.62 6.15
C THR A 28 -9.08 2.16 7.18
N ALA A 29 -8.61 0.91 7.09
CA ALA A 29 -7.67 0.31 8.03
C ALA A 29 -6.43 1.19 8.29
N PHE A 30 -5.84 1.74 7.23
CA PHE A 30 -4.71 2.65 7.34
C PHE A 30 -5.00 3.89 8.19
N TYR A 31 -6.23 4.41 8.11
CA TYR A 31 -6.66 5.60 8.84
C TYR A 31 -6.91 5.29 10.31
N GLU A 32 -7.45 4.10 10.62
CA GLU A 32 -7.57 3.62 12.00
C GLU A 32 -6.19 3.44 12.65
N TYR A 33 -5.23 2.87 11.92
CA TYR A 33 -3.84 2.78 12.38
C TYR A 33 -3.24 4.16 12.63
N HIS A 34 -3.37 5.09 11.69
CA HIS A 34 -2.86 6.47 11.85
C HIS A 34 -3.44 7.17 13.08
N LYS A 35 -4.77 7.08 13.28
CA LYS A 35 -5.45 7.67 14.44
C LYS A 35 -4.95 7.10 15.76
N ALA A 36 -4.84 5.78 15.86
CA ALA A 36 -4.40 5.13 17.09
C ALA A 36 -2.94 5.46 17.41
N LEU A 37 -2.09 5.54 16.39
CA LEU A 37 -0.69 5.98 16.54
C LEU A 37 -0.60 7.44 17.01
N ALA A 38 -1.39 8.34 16.43
CA ALA A 38 -1.46 9.73 16.84
C ALA A 38 -1.97 9.89 18.29
N ALA A 39 -2.95 9.07 18.69
CA ALA A 39 -3.48 9.07 20.06
C ALA A 39 -2.42 8.66 21.10
N LEU A 40 -1.58 7.66 20.79
CA LEU A 40 -0.48 7.25 21.66
C LEU A 40 0.54 8.38 21.88
N ILE A 41 0.86 9.13 20.83
CA ILE A 41 1.77 10.29 20.91
C ILE A 41 1.17 11.34 21.84
N LEU A 42 -0.11 11.67 21.69
CA LEU A 42 -0.78 12.67 22.51
C LEU A 42 -0.90 12.27 23.98
N GLN A 43 -1.17 10.99 24.25
CA GLN A 43 -1.42 10.51 25.63
C GLN A 43 -0.15 10.28 26.43
N HIS A 44 0.90 9.75 25.79
CA HIS A 44 2.12 9.34 26.51
C HIS A 44 3.29 10.30 26.32
N ASN A 45 3.15 11.34 25.47
CA ASN A 45 4.22 12.28 25.13
C ASN A 45 5.52 11.57 24.70
N ILE A 46 5.39 10.43 24.04
CA ILE A 46 6.51 9.62 23.58
C ILE A 46 6.98 10.17 22.23
N LYS A 47 8.29 10.35 22.09
CA LYS A 47 8.91 10.56 20.79
C LYS A 47 8.84 9.25 20.01
N LEU A 48 7.80 9.12 19.18
CA LEU A 48 7.60 7.96 18.33
C LEU A 48 8.40 8.11 17.03
N ASP A 49 9.09 7.05 16.65
CA ASP A 49 9.66 6.88 15.30
C ASP A 49 8.55 6.38 14.36
N TRP A 50 8.14 7.23 13.41
CA TRP A 50 7.10 6.93 12.43
C TRP A 50 7.52 5.82 11.44
N GLY A 51 8.82 5.60 11.27
CA GLY A 51 9.37 4.56 10.41
C GLY A 51 9.28 3.15 11.01
N VAL A 52 8.96 3.02 12.30
CA VAL A 52 8.81 1.71 12.96
C VAL A 52 7.35 1.32 13.03
N ARG A 53 7.00 0.19 12.40
CA ARG A 53 5.65 -0.36 12.47
C ARG A 53 5.39 -1.02 13.83
N ASP A 54 4.40 -0.50 14.56
CA ASP A 54 3.93 -1.15 15.79
C ASP A 54 3.06 -2.37 15.46
N ASN A 55 3.66 -3.56 15.53
CA ASN A 55 2.95 -4.81 15.26
C ASN A 55 1.86 -5.10 16.31
N GLY A 56 2.02 -4.65 17.56
CA GLY A 56 1.01 -4.83 18.60
C GLY A 56 -0.25 -4.03 18.29
N LEU A 57 -0.07 -2.79 17.85
CA LEU A 57 -1.16 -1.91 17.43
C LEU A 57 -1.86 -2.45 16.18
N VAL A 58 -1.09 -2.89 15.17
CA VAL A 58 -1.63 -3.53 13.96
C VAL A 58 -2.43 -4.79 14.31
N CYS A 59 -1.89 -5.66 15.16
CA CYS A 59 -2.61 -6.86 15.61
C CYS A 59 -3.89 -6.51 16.36
N THR A 60 -3.86 -5.50 17.23
CA THR A 60 -5.02 -5.08 18.02
C THR A 60 -6.12 -4.51 17.13
N LEU A 61 -5.76 -3.66 16.17
CA LEU A 61 -6.73 -3.01 15.28
C LEU A 61 -7.31 -3.96 14.24
N PHE A 62 -6.53 -4.94 13.79
CA PHE A 62 -6.91 -5.77 12.64
C PHE A 62 -7.09 -7.25 12.98
N VAL A 63 -7.22 -7.59 14.26
CA VAL A 63 -7.55 -8.96 14.67
C VAL A 63 -8.86 -9.40 14.00
N GLY A 64 -8.84 -10.57 13.35
CA GLY A 64 -10.00 -11.13 12.66
C GLY A 64 -10.33 -10.51 11.29
N GLN A 65 -9.59 -9.51 10.81
CA GLN A 65 -9.75 -9.01 9.45
C GLN A 65 -9.08 -9.94 8.44
N THR A 66 -9.77 -10.26 7.35
CA THR A 66 -9.23 -11.12 6.29
C THR A 66 -8.26 -10.32 5.43
N ALA A 67 -7.01 -10.78 5.37
CA ALA A 67 -6.02 -10.21 4.47
C ALA A 67 -6.42 -10.47 3.01
N LYS A 68 -6.23 -9.47 2.16
CA LYS A 68 -6.43 -9.60 0.73
C LYS A 68 -5.41 -10.58 0.16
N VAL A 69 -5.92 -11.71 -0.30
CA VAL A 69 -5.14 -12.72 -1.01
C VAL A 69 -5.28 -12.54 -2.52
N CYS A 70 -4.21 -12.83 -3.24
CA CYS A 70 -4.25 -12.95 -4.69
C CYS A 70 -5.28 -14.01 -5.08
N SER A 71 -6.29 -13.63 -5.85
CA SER A 71 -7.34 -14.53 -6.33
C SER A 71 -6.83 -15.59 -7.31
N LEU A 72 -5.59 -15.46 -7.82
CA LEU A 72 -4.99 -16.39 -8.79
C LEU A 72 -4.11 -17.45 -8.14
N CYS A 73 -3.34 -17.09 -7.09
CA CYS A 73 -2.39 -18.01 -6.45
C CYS A 73 -2.52 -18.11 -4.93
N GLY A 74 -3.46 -17.39 -4.32
CA GLY A 74 -3.67 -17.36 -2.87
C GLY A 74 -2.60 -16.61 -2.07
N SER A 75 -1.59 -16.01 -2.71
CA SER A 75 -0.52 -15.28 -2.02
C SER A 75 -1.01 -13.97 -1.40
N VAL A 76 -0.54 -13.65 -0.19
CA VAL A 76 -0.75 -12.35 0.49
C VAL A 76 0.33 -11.31 0.14
N ALA A 77 1.34 -11.69 -0.65
CA ALA A 77 2.48 -10.82 -0.96
C ALA A 77 2.20 -9.82 -2.08
N HIS A 78 1.15 -10.05 -2.88
CA HIS A 78 0.81 -9.21 -4.03
C HIS A 78 -0.70 -9.23 -4.30
N LEU A 79 -1.18 -8.19 -4.97
CA LEU A 79 -2.55 -8.13 -5.48
C LEU A 79 -2.66 -8.95 -6.76
N SER A 80 -3.87 -9.44 -7.07
CA SER A 80 -4.12 -10.28 -8.25
C SER A 80 -3.55 -9.70 -9.56
N GLY A 81 -3.59 -8.38 -9.76
CA GLY A 81 -3.07 -7.72 -10.96
C GLY A 81 -1.54 -7.75 -11.12
N PHE A 82 -0.80 -8.04 -10.05
CA PHE A 82 0.66 -8.19 -10.04
C PHE A 82 1.09 -9.65 -9.83
N CYS A 83 0.18 -10.60 -10.04
CA CYS A 83 0.48 -12.01 -9.86
C CYS A 83 1.50 -12.49 -10.91
N PRO A 84 2.61 -13.14 -10.53
CA PRO A 84 3.57 -13.72 -11.47
C PRO A 84 2.93 -14.75 -12.43
N MET A 85 1.84 -15.41 -12.01
CA MET A 85 1.09 -16.33 -12.87
C MET A 85 0.42 -15.62 -14.05
N LEU A 86 0.08 -14.32 -13.94
CA LEU A 86 -0.41 -13.53 -15.09
C LEU A 86 0.67 -13.34 -16.15
N ALA A 87 1.93 -13.15 -15.74
CA ALA A 87 3.05 -12.98 -16.66
C ALA A 87 3.36 -14.28 -17.43
N ASN A 88 3.08 -15.44 -16.82
CA ASN A 88 3.37 -16.74 -17.42
C ASN A 88 2.26 -17.26 -18.34
N ALA A 89 1.00 -16.81 -18.15
CA ALA A 89 -0.14 -17.27 -18.93
C ALA A 89 -0.25 -16.60 -20.31
N ASN A 90 0.30 -15.40 -20.47
CA ASN A 90 0.32 -14.67 -21.74
C ASN A 90 1.61 -13.85 -21.77
N GLY A 91 2.50 -14.07 -22.74
CA GLY A 91 3.77 -13.36 -22.91
C GLY A 91 3.64 -11.86 -23.26
N THR A 92 2.75 -11.13 -22.60
CA THR A 92 2.58 -9.68 -22.71
C THR A 92 2.34 -9.10 -21.32
N PRO A 93 3.16 -8.14 -20.84
CA PRO A 93 2.94 -7.52 -19.54
C PRO A 93 1.73 -6.59 -19.63
N VAL A 94 0.63 -6.95 -18.95
CA VAL A 94 -0.54 -6.07 -18.81
C VAL A 94 -0.36 -5.21 -17.56
N HIS A 95 0.59 -4.28 -17.59
CA HIS A 95 0.45 -3.06 -16.79
C HIS A 95 -0.58 -2.18 -17.48
N ARG A 96 -1.87 -2.35 -17.13
CA ARG A 96 -2.95 -1.45 -17.60
C ARG A 96 -2.99 -0.18 -16.72
N TRP A 97 -1.88 0.55 -16.71
CA TRP A 97 -1.85 1.97 -16.34
C TRP A 97 -1.11 2.68 -17.47
N GLY A 98 -1.88 3.26 -18.40
CA GLY A 98 -1.33 4.00 -19.54
C GLY A 98 -1.71 3.51 -20.94
N LYS A 99 -3.00 3.38 -21.26
CA LYS A 99 -3.49 3.56 -22.65
C LYS A 99 -4.84 4.26 -22.65
N ARG A 100 -4.85 5.54 -22.28
CA ARG A 100 -5.88 6.49 -22.71
C ARG A 100 -5.30 7.47 -23.73
N VAL A 101 -4.52 7.00 -24.70
CA VAL A 101 -4.20 7.75 -25.92
C VAL A 101 -3.92 6.76 -27.04
N SER A 102 -4.94 6.39 -27.82
CA SER A 102 -4.86 5.84 -29.18
C SER A 102 -6.19 5.20 -29.58
N LYS A 103 -7.26 6.00 -29.56
CA LYS A 103 -8.46 5.66 -30.32
C LYS A 103 -9.08 6.92 -30.93
N MET A 104 -8.24 7.74 -31.57
CA MET A 104 -8.70 8.86 -32.42
C MET A 104 -7.93 8.98 -33.75
N ASN A 105 -7.09 8.02 -34.15
CA ASN A 105 -6.41 8.06 -35.46
C ASN A 105 -6.72 6.82 -36.33
N LYS A 106 -7.99 6.45 -36.42
CA LYS A 106 -8.50 5.47 -37.40
C LYS A 106 -9.76 5.95 -38.13
N LEU A 107 -9.96 7.26 -38.23
CA LEU A 107 -11.03 7.88 -39.04
C LEU A 107 -10.50 8.88 -40.08
N LEU A 108 -9.26 8.70 -40.54
CA LEU A 108 -8.74 9.38 -41.73
C LEU A 108 -8.14 8.31 -42.66
N LYS A 109 -9.02 7.44 -43.15
CA LYS A 109 -8.90 6.85 -44.48
C LYS A 109 -10.06 7.39 -45.29
N HIS A 110 -9.79 8.42 -46.08
CA HIS A 110 -10.35 8.65 -47.40
C HIS A 110 -9.30 9.43 -48.21
#